data_AF-A0A9P6XGW9-F1
#
_entry.id   AF-A0A9P6XGW9-F1
#
_cell.length_a   1.000
_cell.length_b   1.000
_cell.length_c   1.000
_cell.angle_alpha   90.00
_cell.angle_beta   90.00
_cell.angle_gamma   90.00
#
_symmetry.space_group_name_H-M   'P 1'
#
loop_
_entity.id
_entity.type
_entity.pdbx_description
1 polymer ?
#
loop_
_entity_poly.entity_id
_entity_poly.type
_entity_poly.pdbx_seq_one_letter_code
_entity_poly.pdbx_strand_id
1 'polypeptide(L)'
;MYPTLAERVETSLNDEICYSSRETTPESPLLYADSDIVSFLNAVFMPNSPSKDDDRNFSYETLSIEEIFKKTKNHMGRFRKEDNVKDFTYWVRQRKPAFMSIAAKLQRVMDGQNISQVTKRSMYVLHEKHWAIEIDKVINKLNHYKAKVDKWKEENYTVIGYARKSASPVVTSESRIKSLQTMIEILHARSYADMVFVSPSSNSATTIAARDFRVNTGIISCLKDHHGDTQDMIKFIRRQGKKPVVLVCLTYAGFTTNVEDLKDFLHYHKNIKYLVVDNCGRAGGFDVLSCQEILENPHVAERFNCRTSVGQRSK
;
A
#
# COMPACT_ATOMS: atom_id res chain seq x y z
N MET A 1 38.16 -3.80 -12.69
CA MET A 1 37.46 -2.56 -12.28
C MET A 1 36.08 -2.98 -11.81
N TYR A 2 35.76 -2.80 -10.52
CA TYR A 2 34.45 -3.18 -9.99
C TYR A 2 33.45 -2.06 -10.27
N PRO A 3 32.22 -2.37 -10.72
CA PRO A 3 31.21 -1.34 -10.93
C PRO A 3 30.86 -0.65 -9.62
N THR A 4 30.64 0.65 -9.70
CA THR A 4 30.27 1.51 -8.59
C THR A 4 28.87 1.17 -8.07
N LEU A 5 28.56 1.55 -6.81
CA LEU A 5 27.25 1.29 -6.21
C LEU A 5 26.09 1.97 -6.96
N ALA A 6 26.33 3.10 -7.65
CA ALA A 6 25.35 3.75 -8.51
C ALA A 6 25.00 2.87 -9.73
N GLU A 7 26.00 2.28 -10.37
CA GLU A 7 25.80 1.35 -11.50
C GLU A 7 25.12 0.05 -11.06
N ARG A 8 25.30 -0.39 -9.81
CA ARG A 8 24.59 -1.54 -9.22
C ARG A 8 23.14 -1.25 -8.85
N VAL A 9 22.83 -0.01 -8.47
CA VAL A 9 21.46 0.42 -8.22
C VAL A 9 20.72 0.58 -9.55
N GLU A 10 21.35 1.16 -10.58
CA GLU A 10 20.79 1.20 -11.93
C GLU A 10 20.62 -0.19 -12.55
N THR A 11 21.56 -1.14 -12.36
CA THR A 11 21.36 -2.53 -12.81
C THR A 11 20.31 -3.26 -11.99
N SER A 12 20.19 -3.05 -10.67
CA SER A 12 19.12 -3.65 -9.87
C SER A 12 17.73 -3.05 -10.16
N LEU A 13 17.67 -1.76 -10.51
CA LEU A 13 16.47 -1.11 -11.02
C LEU A 13 16.15 -1.61 -12.43
N ASN A 14 17.16 -1.85 -13.29
CA ASN A 14 16.96 -2.42 -14.62
C ASN A 14 16.59 -3.92 -14.57
N ASP A 15 17.03 -4.67 -13.57
CA ASP A 15 16.70 -6.09 -13.41
C ASP A 15 15.30 -6.30 -12.79
N GLU A 16 14.74 -5.32 -12.07
CA GLU A 16 13.31 -5.26 -11.71
C GLU A 16 12.45 -4.51 -12.75
N ILE A 17 13.09 -3.82 -13.70
CA ILE A 17 12.45 -3.24 -14.88
C ILE A 17 12.63 -4.20 -16.06
N CYS A 18 11.94 -5.34 -15.98
CA CYS A 18 11.55 -6.04 -17.20
C CYS A 18 10.39 -5.25 -17.86
N TYR A 19 10.66 -4.04 -18.35
CA TYR A 19 9.81 -3.45 -19.39
C TYR A 19 10.08 -4.23 -20.66
N SER A 20 9.35 -5.33 -20.81
CA SER A 20 8.93 -5.79 -22.12
C SER A 20 8.18 -4.63 -22.75
N SER A 21 8.87 -3.90 -23.63
CA SER A 21 8.25 -3.02 -24.61
C SER A 21 7.33 -3.88 -25.48
N ARG A 22 6.08 -4.03 -25.04
CA ARG A 22 5.03 -4.68 -25.82
C ARG A 22 4.45 -3.65 -26.78
N GLU A 23 5.16 -3.40 -27.86
CA GLU A 23 4.49 -3.08 -29.11
C GLU A 23 3.76 -4.35 -29.56
N THR A 24 2.44 -4.40 -29.42
CA THR A 24 1.53 -5.23 -30.22
C THR A 24 0.07 -5.06 -29.75
N THR A 25 -0.71 -4.26 -30.50
CA THR A 25 -2.19 -4.26 -30.60
C THR A 25 -3.04 -4.04 -29.32
N PRO A 26 -4.27 -3.50 -29.43
CA PRO A 26 -5.08 -3.10 -28.27
C PRO A 26 -5.77 -4.31 -27.62
N GLU A 27 -5.00 -5.23 -27.04
CA GLU A 27 -5.54 -6.16 -26.05
C GLU A 27 -5.50 -5.48 -24.68
N SER A 28 -6.62 -5.48 -23.95
CA SER A 28 -6.70 -4.90 -22.61
C SER A 28 -5.58 -5.47 -21.72
N PRO A 29 -4.89 -4.64 -20.91
CA PRO A 29 -3.72 -5.09 -20.17
C PRO A 29 -4.11 -6.18 -19.15
N LEU A 30 -3.29 -7.22 -19.03
CA LEU A 30 -3.58 -8.42 -18.25
C LEU A 30 -2.89 -8.43 -16.89
N LEU A 31 -3.58 -8.97 -15.88
CA LEU A 31 -3.08 -9.12 -14.51
C LEU A 31 -2.38 -10.47 -14.34
N TYR A 32 -1.11 -10.45 -13.92
CA TYR A 32 -0.31 -11.68 -13.70
C TYR A 32 0.07 -11.90 -12.24
N ALA A 33 0.45 -10.83 -11.53
CA ALA A 33 0.91 -10.93 -10.16
C ALA A 33 -0.25 -11.18 -9.19
N ASP A 34 0.00 -11.99 -8.15
CA ASP A 34 -1.03 -12.32 -7.15
C ASP A 34 -1.59 -11.09 -6.45
N SER A 35 -0.71 -10.14 -6.09
CA SER A 35 -1.12 -8.89 -5.44
C SER A 35 -2.03 -8.05 -6.33
N ASP A 36 -1.81 -8.06 -7.64
CA ASP A 36 -2.57 -7.28 -8.60
C ASP A 36 -3.93 -7.91 -8.87
N ILE A 37 -3.97 -9.23 -9.01
CA ILE A 37 -5.23 -9.97 -9.10
C ILE A 37 -6.06 -9.77 -7.83
N VAL A 38 -5.46 -9.87 -6.63
CA VAL A 38 -6.17 -9.58 -5.37
C VAL A 38 -6.67 -8.14 -5.33
N SER A 39 -5.85 -7.16 -5.75
CA SER A 39 -6.23 -5.74 -5.76
C SER A 39 -7.44 -5.51 -6.66
N PHE A 40 -7.41 -6.06 -7.88
CA PHE A 40 -8.51 -5.98 -8.83
C PHE A 40 -9.78 -6.66 -8.29
N LEU A 41 -9.67 -7.88 -7.76
CA LEU A 41 -10.83 -8.59 -7.20
C LEU A 41 -11.43 -7.84 -6.01
N ASN A 42 -10.62 -7.20 -5.17
CA ASN A 42 -11.11 -6.41 -4.03
C ASN A 42 -11.80 -5.11 -4.47
N ALA A 43 -11.39 -4.52 -5.60
CA ALA A 43 -12.04 -3.34 -6.18
C ALA A 43 -13.36 -3.71 -6.85
N VAL A 44 -13.43 -4.86 -7.52
CA VAL A 44 -14.63 -5.31 -8.25
C VAL A 44 -15.66 -5.97 -7.35
N PHE A 45 -15.24 -6.75 -6.35
CA PHE A 45 -16.12 -7.57 -5.50
C PHE A 45 -16.03 -7.13 -4.04
N MET A 46 -16.93 -6.24 -3.63
CA MET A 46 -16.89 -5.59 -2.32
C MET A 46 -17.83 -6.25 -1.31
N PRO A 47 -17.35 -6.59 -0.09
CA PRO A 47 -18.19 -7.16 0.96
C PRO A 47 -19.12 -6.15 1.63
N ASN A 48 -18.73 -4.89 1.68
CA ASN A 48 -19.46 -3.80 2.32
C ASN A 48 -20.08 -2.89 1.26
N SER A 49 -21.13 -2.16 1.65
CA SER A 49 -21.74 -1.14 0.78
C SER A 49 -20.67 -0.14 0.30
N PRO A 50 -20.67 0.21 -1.00
CA PRO A 50 -19.85 1.31 -1.49
C PRO A 50 -20.28 2.63 -0.85
N SER A 51 -19.47 3.67 -1.04
CA SER A 51 -19.84 5.03 -0.65
C SER A 51 -21.13 5.46 -1.36
N LYS A 52 -21.89 6.41 -0.80
CA LYS A 52 -23.13 6.90 -1.43
C LYS A 52 -22.91 7.46 -2.83
N ASP A 53 -21.72 8.00 -3.09
CA ASP A 53 -21.35 8.58 -4.37
C ASP A 53 -21.01 7.51 -5.42
N ASP A 54 -20.57 6.33 -4.97
CA ASP A 54 -20.16 5.22 -5.83
C ASP A 54 -21.25 4.16 -6.04
N ASP A 55 -22.32 4.15 -5.24
CA ASP A 55 -23.36 3.11 -5.24
C ASP A 55 -23.97 2.85 -6.63
N ARG A 56 -24.10 3.89 -7.45
CA ARG A 56 -24.61 3.81 -8.83
C ARG A 56 -23.73 3.00 -9.79
N ASN A 57 -22.49 2.73 -9.41
CA ASN A 57 -21.52 1.98 -10.20
C ASN A 57 -21.52 0.49 -9.84
N PHE A 58 -22.28 0.08 -8.81
CA PHE A 58 -22.30 -1.29 -8.30
C PHE A 58 -23.69 -1.93 -8.42
N SER A 59 -23.72 -3.23 -8.66
CA SER A 59 -24.90 -4.10 -8.52
C SER A 59 -24.74 -5.01 -7.31
N TYR A 60 -25.81 -5.21 -6.53
CA TYR A 60 -25.82 -6.23 -5.50
C TYR A 60 -26.13 -7.60 -6.10
N GLU A 61 -25.13 -8.48 -6.18
CA GLU A 61 -25.23 -9.79 -6.83
C GLU A 61 -24.91 -10.94 -5.87
N THR A 62 -25.47 -12.12 -6.13
CA THR A 62 -25.16 -13.35 -5.38
C THR A 62 -24.41 -14.33 -6.29
N LEU A 63 -23.11 -14.45 -6.05
CA LEU A 63 -22.16 -15.15 -6.94
C LEU A 63 -21.43 -16.28 -6.23
N SER A 64 -21.17 -17.35 -6.98
CA SER A 64 -20.22 -18.42 -6.65
C SER A 64 -18.80 -18.06 -7.09
N ILE A 65 -17.81 -18.80 -6.59
CA ILE A 65 -16.40 -18.64 -7.02
C ILE A 65 -16.25 -18.92 -8.52
N GLU A 66 -17.02 -19.88 -9.06
CA GLU A 66 -17.00 -20.19 -10.49
C GLU A 66 -17.57 -19.07 -11.34
N GLU A 67 -18.67 -18.43 -10.92
CA GLU A 67 -19.23 -17.26 -11.61
C GLU A 67 -18.25 -16.07 -11.58
N ILE A 68 -17.59 -15.82 -10.43
CA ILE A 68 -16.53 -14.81 -10.30
C ILE A 68 -15.37 -15.10 -11.26
N PHE A 69 -14.93 -16.35 -11.33
CA PHE A 69 -13.87 -16.77 -12.26
C PHE A 69 -14.27 -16.53 -13.70
N LYS A 70 -15.45 -17.00 -14.13
CA LYS A 70 -15.95 -16.84 -15.51
C LYS A 70 -16.04 -15.36 -15.91
N LYS A 71 -16.50 -14.51 -14.99
CA LYS A 71 -16.56 -13.05 -15.17
C LYS A 71 -15.16 -12.44 -15.37
N THR A 72 -14.17 -12.84 -14.59
CA THR A 72 -12.86 -12.14 -14.55
C THR A 72 -11.73 -12.80 -15.33
N LYS A 73 -11.89 -14.04 -15.83
CA LYS A 73 -10.82 -14.83 -16.46
C LYS A 73 -10.09 -14.11 -17.58
N ASN A 74 -10.79 -13.28 -18.36
CA ASN A 74 -10.23 -12.58 -19.52
C ASN A 74 -9.27 -11.45 -19.12
N HIS A 75 -9.26 -11.04 -17.85
CA HIS A 75 -8.38 -10.01 -17.31
C HIS A 75 -7.22 -10.59 -16.49
N MET A 76 -7.29 -11.88 -16.14
CA MET A 76 -6.30 -12.56 -15.31
C MET A 76 -5.40 -13.44 -16.18
N GLY A 77 -4.28 -12.89 -16.65
CA GLY A 77 -3.29 -13.61 -17.46
C GLY A 77 -2.81 -14.92 -16.80
N ARG A 78 -2.75 -14.96 -15.46
CA ARG A 78 -2.41 -16.17 -14.68
C ARG A 78 -3.39 -17.34 -14.86
N PHE A 79 -4.67 -17.06 -15.07
CA PHE A 79 -5.74 -18.09 -15.09
C PHE A 79 -6.47 -18.18 -16.45
N ARG A 80 -5.87 -17.69 -17.54
CA ARG A 80 -6.51 -17.58 -18.86
C ARG A 80 -6.95 -18.92 -19.49
N LYS A 81 -6.39 -20.06 -19.07
CA LYS A 81 -6.75 -21.38 -19.58
C LYS A 81 -8.13 -21.82 -19.06
N GLU A 82 -8.96 -22.38 -19.95
CA GLU A 82 -10.40 -22.63 -19.72
C GLU A 82 -10.71 -23.55 -18.53
N ASP A 83 -9.79 -24.42 -18.13
CA ASP A 83 -9.98 -25.43 -17.07
C ASP A 83 -9.50 -25.02 -15.66
N ASN A 84 -9.21 -23.74 -15.44
CA ASN A 84 -8.56 -23.30 -14.21
C ASN A 84 -9.52 -22.93 -13.05
N VAL A 85 -10.79 -23.38 -13.06
CA VAL A 85 -11.73 -23.09 -11.96
C VAL A 85 -11.23 -23.68 -10.64
N LYS A 86 -10.66 -24.90 -10.68
CA LYS A 86 -10.15 -25.58 -9.48
C LYS A 86 -8.93 -24.87 -8.90
N ASP A 87 -7.93 -24.52 -9.71
CA ASP A 87 -6.74 -23.84 -9.18
C ASP A 87 -7.06 -22.39 -8.80
N PHE A 88 -7.96 -21.70 -9.50
CA PHE A 88 -8.49 -20.41 -9.04
C PHE A 88 -9.18 -20.55 -7.68
N THR A 89 -10.04 -21.55 -7.50
CA THR A 89 -10.73 -21.79 -6.22
C THR A 89 -9.73 -22.06 -5.09
N TYR A 90 -8.71 -22.89 -5.35
CA TYR A 90 -7.64 -23.13 -4.40
C TYR A 90 -6.87 -21.85 -4.08
N TRP A 91 -6.49 -21.09 -5.10
CA TRP A 91 -5.75 -19.84 -4.97
C TRP A 91 -6.52 -18.78 -4.17
N VAL A 92 -7.81 -18.58 -4.45
CA VAL A 92 -8.67 -17.64 -3.72
C VAL A 92 -8.74 -18.01 -2.23
N ARG A 93 -8.78 -19.31 -1.88
CA ARG A 93 -8.76 -19.76 -0.48
C ARG A 93 -7.44 -19.44 0.22
N GLN A 94 -6.32 -19.51 -0.50
CA GLN A 94 -4.99 -19.19 0.03
C GLN A 94 -4.79 -17.69 0.18
N ARG A 95 -5.14 -16.91 -0.85
CA ARG A 95 -4.91 -15.46 -0.89
C ARG A 95 -5.99 -14.64 -0.18
N LYS A 96 -7.17 -15.23 0.06
CA LYS A 96 -8.31 -14.65 0.79
C LYS A 96 -8.64 -13.20 0.36
N PRO A 97 -8.98 -12.96 -0.92
CA PRO A 97 -9.57 -11.67 -1.32
C PRO A 97 -10.77 -11.30 -0.45
N ALA A 98 -11.10 -10.01 -0.35
CA ALA A 98 -12.06 -9.45 0.60
C ALA A 98 -13.43 -10.14 0.56
N PHE A 99 -13.93 -10.51 -0.63
CA PHE A 99 -15.21 -11.22 -0.77
C PHE A 99 -15.24 -12.59 -0.07
N MET A 100 -14.09 -13.20 0.25
CA MET A 100 -14.02 -14.45 0.99
C MET A 100 -14.35 -14.33 2.48
N SER A 101 -14.38 -13.10 3.02
CA SER A 101 -14.85 -12.82 4.38
C SER A 101 -16.38 -12.91 4.52
N ILE A 102 -17.12 -12.81 3.40
CA ILE A 102 -18.59 -12.83 3.38
C ILE A 102 -19.07 -14.25 3.67
N ALA A 103 -20.09 -14.40 4.51
CA ALA A 103 -20.70 -15.70 4.79
C ALA A 103 -21.19 -16.39 3.52
N ALA A 104 -20.90 -17.69 3.41
CA ALA A 104 -21.33 -18.52 2.29
C ALA A 104 -22.75 -19.02 2.56
N LYS A 105 -23.64 -18.92 1.58
CA LYS A 105 -24.96 -19.56 1.62
C LYS A 105 -24.99 -20.70 0.62
N LEU A 106 -25.37 -21.88 1.11
CA LEU A 106 -25.60 -23.05 0.26
C LEU A 106 -26.93 -22.88 -0.45
N GLN A 107 -26.92 -22.99 -1.77
CA GLN A 107 -28.11 -22.93 -2.60
C GLN A 107 -28.22 -24.19 -3.43
N ARG A 108 -29.45 -24.71 -3.57
CA ARG A 108 -29.74 -25.82 -4.49
C ARG A 108 -29.99 -25.23 -5.86
N VAL A 109 -29.22 -25.68 -6.84
CA VAL A 109 -29.40 -25.29 -8.24
C VAL A 109 -29.92 -26.53 -8.97
N MET A 110 -31.07 -26.38 -9.60
CA MET A 110 -31.59 -27.40 -10.51
C MET A 110 -31.07 -27.11 -11.90
N ASP A 111 -30.40 -28.09 -12.50
CA ASP A 111 -30.03 -28.08 -13.91
C ASP A 111 -30.70 -29.31 -14.56
N GLY A 112 -31.85 -29.07 -15.19
CA GLY A 112 -32.74 -30.14 -15.64
C GLY A 112 -33.18 -31.04 -14.48
N GLN A 113 -32.83 -32.33 -14.54
CA GLN A 113 -33.13 -33.32 -13.51
C GLN A 113 -32.07 -33.42 -12.40
N ASN A 114 -30.92 -32.75 -12.55
CA ASN A 114 -29.83 -32.82 -11.57
C ASN A 114 -29.97 -31.71 -10.53
N ILE A 115 -29.97 -32.10 -9.25
CA ILE A 115 -29.89 -31.16 -8.13
C ILE A 115 -28.43 -31.07 -7.70
N SER A 116 -27.79 -29.95 -7.98
CA SER A 116 -26.47 -29.63 -7.44
C SER A 116 -26.59 -28.65 -6.28
N GLN A 117 -25.60 -28.67 -5.38
CA GLN A 117 -25.49 -27.70 -4.31
C GLN A 117 -24.32 -26.78 -4.61
N VAL A 118 -24.58 -25.48 -4.72
CA VAL A 118 -23.58 -24.47 -5.01
C VAL A 118 -23.53 -23.47 -3.87
N THR A 119 -22.32 -23.16 -3.43
CA THR A 119 -22.09 -22.15 -2.40
C THR A 119 -21.95 -20.78 -3.07
N LYS A 120 -22.82 -19.83 -2.68
CA LYS A 120 -22.81 -18.46 -3.18
C LYS A 120 -22.63 -17.43 -2.07
N ARG A 121 -22.19 -16.23 -2.45
CA ARG A 121 -21.95 -15.07 -1.58
C ARG A 121 -22.64 -13.84 -2.17
N SER A 122 -23.34 -13.09 -1.33
CA SER A 122 -24.04 -11.87 -1.74
C SER A 122 -23.15 -10.66 -1.45
N MET A 123 -22.84 -9.87 -2.48
CA MET A 123 -21.84 -8.80 -2.44
C MET A 123 -22.14 -7.70 -3.45
N TYR A 124 -21.48 -6.55 -3.31
CA TYR A 124 -21.54 -5.48 -4.30
C TYR A 124 -20.51 -5.76 -5.41
N VAL A 125 -20.94 -5.66 -6.67
CA VAL A 125 -20.14 -5.96 -7.85
C VAL A 125 -20.06 -4.72 -8.73
N LEU A 126 -18.85 -4.26 -8.99
CA LEU A 126 -18.61 -3.11 -9.87
C LEU A 126 -19.08 -3.44 -11.29
N HIS A 127 -19.81 -2.53 -11.93
CA HIS A 127 -20.22 -2.71 -13.32
C HIS A 127 -19.02 -2.87 -14.26
N GLU A 128 -19.13 -3.81 -15.20
CA GLU A 128 -18.05 -4.24 -16.10
C GLU A 128 -17.44 -3.08 -16.91
N LYS A 129 -18.25 -2.07 -17.26
CA LYS A 129 -17.80 -0.84 -17.95
C LYS A 129 -16.67 -0.09 -17.22
N HIS A 130 -16.48 -0.32 -15.92
CA HIS A 130 -15.43 0.30 -15.11
C HIS A 130 -14.20 -0.58 -14.89
N TRP A 131 -14.23 -1.86 -15.28
CA TRP A 131 -13.15 -2.79 -14.95
C TRP A 131 -11.82 -2.43 -15.63
N ALA A 132 -11.87 -1.92 -16.87
CA ALA A 132 -10.66 -1.47 -17.57
C ALA A 132 -9.94 -0.34 -16.80
N ILE A 133 -10.71 0.56 -16.16
CA ILE A 133 -10.17 1.64 -15.32
C ILE A 133 -9.52 1.04 -14.06
N GLU A 134 -10.14 0.05 -13.42
CA GLU A 134 -9.57 -0.58 -12.23
C GLU A 134 -8.31 -1.39 -12.55
N ILE A 135 -8.27 -2.07 -13.70
CA ILE A 135 -7.07 -2.77 -14.18
C ILE A 135 -5.94 -1.77 -14.43
N ASP A 136 -6.24 -0.66 -15.11
CA ASP A 136 -5.27 0.42 -15.36
C ASP A 136 -4.74 0.99 -14.04
N LYS A 137 -5.61 1.27 -13.06
CA LYS A 137 -5.20 1.71 -11.71
C LYS A 137 -4.27 0.70 -11.05
N VAL A 138 -4.49 -0.60 -11.25
CA VAL A 138 -3.69 -1.67 -10.64
C VAL A 138 -2.32 -1.84 -11.33
N ILE A 139 -2.27 -1.71 -12.66
CA ILE A 139 -1.04 -1.89 -13.44
C ILE A 139 -0.19 -0.62 -13.41
N ASN A 140 -0.82 0.53 -13.54
CA ASN A 140 -0.16 1.85 -13.60
C ASN A 140 -0.16 2.58 -12.25
N LYS A 141 -0.20 1.84 -11.12
CA LYS A 141 -0.22 2.38 -9.74
C LYS A 141 0.78 3.51 -9.52
N LEU A 142 2.02 3.32 -9.98
CA LEU A 142 3.09 4.29 -9.78
C LEU A 142 2.86 5.58 -10.58
N ASN A 143 2.40 5.46 -11.83
CA ASN A 143 2.10 6.60 -12.69
C ASN A 143 0.93 7.42 -12.14
N HIS A 144 -0.13 6.75 -11.68
CA HIS A 144 -1.28 7.39 -11.02
C HIS A 144 -0.86 8.10 -9.73
N TYR A 145 -0.02 7.46 -8.92
CA TYR A 145 0.51 8.09 -7.71
C TYR A 145 1.39 9.31 -8.04
N LYS A 146 2.27 9.20 -9.03
CA LYS A 146 3.10 10.31 -9.49
C LYS A 146 2.24 11.50 -9.93
N ALA A 147 1.23 11.27 -10.76
CA ALA A 147 0.30 12.31 -11.20
C ALA A 147 -0.42 12.99 -10.02
N LYS A 148 -0.73 12.23 -8.96
CA LYS A 148 -1.30 12.77 -7.72
C LYS A 148 -0.30 13.64 -6.95
N VAL A 149 0.97 13.24 -6.88
CA VAL A 149 2.04 14.05 -6.29
C VAL A 149 2.28 15.33 -7.07
N ASP A 150 2.32 15.25 -8.40
CA ASP A 150 2.49 16.42 -9.28
C ASP A 150 1.35 17.42 -9.05
N LYS A 151 0.11 16.94 -8.99
CA LYS A 151 -1.06 17.78 -8.64
C LYS A 151 -0.94 18.43 -7.26
N TRP A 152 -0.50 17.70 -6.23
CA TRP A 152 -0.26 18.28 -4.91
C TRP A 152 0.79 19.39 -4.94
N LYS A 153 1.87 19.21 -5.71
CA LYS A 153 2.91 20.23 -5.87
C LYS A 153 2.39 21.47 -6.59
N GLU A 154 1.57 21.30 -7.62
CA GLU A 154 0.86 22.41 -8.30
C GLU A 154 -0.07 23.17 -7.34
N GLU A 155 -0.75 22.46 -6.44
CA GLU A 155 -1.58 23.02 -5.38
C GLU A 155 -0.76 23.56 -4.18
N ASN A 156 0.56 23.68 -4.33
CA ASN A 156 1.50 24.21 -3.34
C ASN A 156 1.54 23.41 -2.02
N TYR A 157 1.28 22.11 -2.08
CA TYR A 157 1.60 21.20 -0.98
C TYR A 157 3.10 20.96 -0.93
N THR A 158 3.60 20.65 0.27
CA THR A 158 4.97 20.16 0.43
C THR A 158 4.94 18.67 0.75
N VAL A 159 5.63 17.87 -0.05
CA VAL A 159 5.68 16.42 0.14
C VAL A 159 6.96 16.07 0.89
N ILE A 160 6.82 15.52 2.10
CA ILE A 160 7.95 15.10 2.93
C ILE A 160 7.89 13.61 3.18
N GLY A 161 9.05 12.95 3.12
CA GLY A 161 9.24 11.55 3.45
C GLY A 161 9.75 11.38 4.88
N TYR A 162 9.36 10.28 5.52
CA TYR A 162 9.82 9.89 6.83
C TYR A 162 10.21 8.41 6.86
N ALA A 163 11.44 8.14 7.30
CA ALA A 163 11.97 6.79 7.48
C ALA A 163 12.42 6.56 8.93
N ARG A 164 12.06 5.41 9.51
CA ARG A 164 12.44 5.05 10.88
C ARG A 164 13.05 3.65 10.94
N LYS A 165 14.02 3.47 11.84
CA LYS A 165 14.46 2.16 12.32
C LYS A 165 14.36 2.07 13.84
N SER A 166 14.03 0.87 14.33
CA SER A 166 13.97 0.60 15.76
C SER A 166 15.36 0.46 16.38
N ALA A 167 15.42 0.78 17.67
CA ALA A 167 16.53 0.41 18.52
C ALA A 167 16.47 -1.11 18.74
N SER A 168 17.29 -1.86 18.00
CA SER A 168 17.44 -3.30 18.18
C SER A 168 18.90 -3.58 18.48
N PRO A 169 19.21 -4.31 19.58
CA PRO A 169 20.58 -4.64 19.95
C PRO A 169 21.23 -5.64 18.97
N VAL A 170 20.42 -6.36 18.19
CA VAL A 170 20.89 -7.35 17.20
C VAL A 170 21.28 -6.68 15.88
N VAL A 171 20.80 -5.46 15.61
CA VAL A 171 21.06 -4.76 14.35
C VAL A 171 22.27 -3.84 14.51
N THR A 172 23.34 -4.14 13.78
CA THR A 172 24.56 -3.32 13.74
C THR A 172 24.29 -1.92 13.19
N SER A 173 25.13 -0.95 13.57
CA SER A 173 25.04 0.42 13.04
C SER A 173 25.15 0.46 11.52
N GLU A 174 26.04 -0.35 10.93
CA GLU A 174 26.20 -0.45 9.47
C GLU A 174 24.94 -0.96 8.77
N SER A 175 24.33 -2.04 9.27
CA SER A 175 23.09 -2.59 8.72
C SER A 175 21.94 -1.58 8.81
N ARG A 176 21.91 -0.80 9.90
CA ARG A 176 20.94 0.28 10.12
C ARG A 176 21.16 1.43 9.15
N ILE A 177 22.39 1.88 8.94
CA ILE A 177 22.76 2.90 7.95
C ILE A 177 22.32 2.45 6.56
N LYS A 178 22.72 1.25 6.14
CA LYS A 178 22.35 0.70 4.81
C LYS A 178 20.84 0.65 4.63
N SER A 179 20.12 0.18 5.64
CA SER A 179 18.66 0.11 5.56
C SER A 179 18.00 1.50 5.48
N LEU A 180 18.44 2.46 6.29
CA LEU A 180 17.91 3.83 6.26
C LEU A 180 18.24 4.51 4.94
N GLN A 181 19.44 4.29 4.40
CA GLN A 181 19.87 4.81 3.11
C GLN A 181 18.95 4.30 1.99
N THR A 182 18.68 2.99 1.93
CA THR A 182 17.70 2.42 0.99
C THR A 182 16.30 3.01 1.18
N MET A 183 15.86 3.25 2.43
CA MET A 183 14.57 3.88 2.68
C MET A 183 14.53 5.34 2.18
N ILE A 184 15.61 6.10 2.32
CA ILE A 184 15.73 7.46 1.79
C ILE A 184 15.64 7.45 0.27
N GLU A 185 16.38 6.56 -0.38
CA GLU A 185 16.39 6.40 -1.84
C GLU A 185 14.99 6.06 -2.37
N ILE A 186 14.26 5.14 -1.72
CA ILE A 186 12.88 4.80 -2.09
C ILE A 186 11.96 6.02 -1.94
N LEU A 187 12.06 6.76 -0.83
CA LEU A 187 11.21 7.93 -0.59
C LEU A 187 11.40 9.02 -1.65
N HIS A 188 12.63 9.22 -2.14
CA HIS A 188 12.91 10.13 -3.24
C HIS A 188 12.48 9.57 -4.60
N ALA A 189 12.98 8.39 -4.98
CA ALA A 189 12.85 7.85 -6.32
C ALA A 189 11.44 7.33 -6.65
N ARG A 190 10.75 6.76 -5.66
CA ARG A 190 9.45 6.11 -5.82
C ARG A 190 8.33 6.90 -5.16
N SER A 191 8.56 7.42 -3.96
CA SER A 191 7.51 8.16 -3.24
C SER A 191 7.46 9.65 -3.59
N TYR A 192 8.42 10.15 -4.38
CA TYR A 192 8.52 11.52 -4.89
C TYR A 192 8.54 12.60 -3.80
N ALA A 193 9.09 12.27 -2.62
CA ALA A 193 9.25 13.22 -1.53
C ALA A 193 10.29 14.30 -1.91
N ASP A 194 10.00 15.56 -1.57
CA ASP A 194 10.92 16.68 -1.80
C ASP A 194 12.02 16.70 -0.72
N MET A 195 11.67 16.31 0.49
CA MET A 195 12.58 16.25 1.64
C MET A 195 12.32 14.97 2.42
N VAL A 196 13.38 14.36 2.92
CA VAL A 196 13.29 13.11 3.69
C VAL A 196 13.91 13.30 5.07
N PHE A 197 13.13 13.02 6.11
CA PHE A 197 13.57 13.02 7.50
C PHE A 197 13.69 11.59 8.03
N VAL A 198 14.61 11.38 8.97
CA VAL A 198 14.91 10.04 9.45
C VAL A 198 14.86 9.92 10.97
N SER A 199 14.57 8.72 11.47
CA SER A 199 14.68 8.40 12.87
C SER A 199 15.48 7.12 13.03
N PRO A 200 16.80 7.21 13.29
CA PRO A 200 17.67 6.06 13.18
C PRO A 200 17.41 4.95 14.20
N SER A 201 16.94 5.32 15.40
CA SER A 201 16.88 4.40 16.53
C SER A 201 15.73 4.71 17.48
N SER A 202 14.52 4.82 16.95
CA SER A 202 13.30 5.05 17.74
C SER A 202 12.33 3.90 17.56
N ASN A 203 11.66 3.44 18.62
CA ASN A 203 10.65 2.39 18.50
C ASN A 203 9.34 2.94 17.93
N SER A 204 8.57 2.10 17.21
CA SER A 204 7.30 2.54 16.61
C SER A 204 6.24 2.91 17.63
N ALA A 205 6.32 2.35 18.84
CA ALA A 205 5.41 2.65 19.94
C ALA A 205 5.80 3.92 20.70
N THR A 206 7.04 4.41 20.53
CA THR A 206 7.50 5.67 21.15
C THR A 206 6.77 6.83 20.49
N THR A 207 6.29 7.75 21.32
CA THR A 207 5.59 8.97 20.91
C THR A 207 6.42 9.75 19.89
N ILE A 208 5.81 10.18 18.78
CA ILE A 208 6.50 10.84 17.66
C ILE A 208 7.28 12.07 18.16
N ALA A 209 6.67 12.87 19.05
CA ALA A 209 7.29 14.06 19.62
C ALA A 209 8.54 13.78 20.46
N ALA A 210 8.70 12.56 20.99
CA ALA A 210 9.83 12.19 21.86
C ALA A 210 11.01 11.54 21.13
N ARG A 211 10.89 11.30 19.82
CA ARG A 211 11.92 10.63 19.03
C ARG A 211 13.09 11.58 18.79
N ASP A 212 14.30 11.04 18.83
CA ASP A 212 15.53 11.76 18.48
C ASP A 212 15.81 13.02 19.32
N PHE A 213 15.25 13.15 20.53
CA PHE A 213 15.65 14.22 21.48
C PHE A 213 17.15 14.18 21.82
N ARG A 214 17.75 12.98 21.77
CA ARG A 214 19.19 12.78 21.79
C ARG A 214 19.61 12.38 20.37
N VAL A 215 20.17 13.35 19.64
CA VAL A 215 20.56 13.16 18.24
C VAL A 215 21.59 12.03 18.14
N ASN A 216 21.28 11.01 17.34
CA ASN A 216 22.25 9.95 17.00
C ASN A 216 23.16 10.44 15.87
N THR A 217 24.04 11.39 16.21
CA THR A 217 24.89 12.10 15.25
C THR A 217 25.73 11.15 14.41
N GLY A 218 26.25 10.07 14.99
CA GLY A 218 27.12 9.12 14.30
C GLY A 218 26.43 8.34 13.17
N ILE A 219 25.13 8.02 13.31
CA ILE A 219 24.39 7.36 12.21
C ILE A 219 23.94 8.40 11.18
N ILE A 220 23.39 9.52 11.65
CA ILE A 220 22.85 10.56 10.77
C ILE A 220 23.95 11.11 9.86
N SER A 221 25.16 11.35 10.37
CA SER A 221 26.28 11.84 9.57
C SER A 221 26.73 10.91 8.42
N CYS A 222 26.35 9.64 8.47
CA CYS A 222 26.68 8.65 7.45
C CYS A 222 25.59 8.49 6.38
N LEU A 223 24.42 9.10 6.57
CA LEU A 223 23.32 9.07 5.62
C LEU A 223 23.47 10.20 4.61
N LYS A 224 23.03 9.96 3.37
CA LYS A 224 23.02 10.96 2.30
C LYS A 224 21.59 11.38 1.99
N ASP A 225 21.43 12.58 1.44
CA ASP A 225 20.17 13.11 0.90
C ASP A 225 18.98 13.09 1.89
N HIS A 226 19.30 13.23 3.19
CA HIS A 226 18.32 13.44 4.26
C HIS A 226 18.32 14.91 4.71
N HIS A 227 17.23 15.32 5.36
CA HIS A 227 16.94 16.70 5.74
C HIS A 227 16.84 16.91 7.26
N GLY A 228 17.27 15.91 8.01
CA GLY A 228 17.38 15.94 9.47
C GLY A 228 16.70 14.76 10.13
N ASP A 229 16.55 14.85 11.45
CA ASP A 229 15.90 13.83 12.26
C ASP A 229 14.38 14.09 12.46
N THR A 230 13.73 13.32 13.34
CA THR A 230 12.31 13.55 13.68
C THR A 230 12.06 14.94 14.28
N GLN A 231 12.99 15.47 15.08
CA GLN A 231 12.85 16.80 15.67
C GLN A 231 12.97 17.89 14.59
N ASP A 232 13.86 17.70 13.63
CA ASP A 232 13.96 18.60 12.48
C ASP A 232 12.72 18.55 11.59
N MET A 233 12.12 17.36 11.40
CA MET A 233 10.83 17.21 10.72
C MET A 233 9.72 18.00 11.43
N ILE A 234 9.61 17.85 12.75
CA ILE A 234 8.58 18.56 13.55
C ILE A 234 8.79 20.07 13.45
N LYS A 235 10.03 20.55 13.57
CA LYS A 235 10.36 21.98 13.39
C LYS A 235 10.00 22.44 11.98
N PHE A 236 10.30 21.65 10.96
CA PHE A 236 9.97 21.95 9.57
C PHE A 236 8.46 22.09 9.37
N ILE A 237 7.67 21.10 9.81
CA ILE A 237 6.20 21.12 9.71
C ILE A 237 5.63 22.36 10.41
N ARG A 238 6.16 22.73 11.58
CA ARG A 238 5.72 23.94 12.31
C ARG A 238 6.06 25.22 11.56
N ARG A 239 7.26 25.30 10.95
CA ARG A 239 7.70 26.46 10.16
C ARG A 239 6.86 26.69 8.91
N GLN A 240 6.27 25.63 8.34
CA GLN A 240 5.35 25.75 7.21
C GLN A 240 4.05 26.50 7.54
N GLY A 241 3.72 26.67 8.83
CA GLY A 241 2.54 27.43 9.26
C GLY A 241 1.25 26.84 8.69
N LYS A 242 0.61 27.56 7.77
CA LYS A 242 -0.64 27.13 7.11
C LYS A 242 -0.42 26.34 5.81
N LYS A 243 0.80 26.28 5.27
CA LYS A 243 1.08 25.58 4.02
C LYS A 243 0.80 24.08 4.20
N PRO A 244 0.01 23.45 3.31
CA PRO A 244 -0.39 22.07 3.49
C PRO A 244 0.79 21.11 3.23
N VAL A 245 0.84 20.05 4.02
CA VAL A 245 1.91 19.04 4.00
C VAL A 245 1.31 17.67 3.68
N VAL A 246 1.99 16.93 2.82
CA VAL A 246 1.79 15.49 2.61
C VAL A 246 2.96 14.78 3.27
N LEU A 247 2.67 13.93 4.26
CA LEU A 247 3.69 13.13 4.94
C LEU A 247 3.67 11.71 4.36
N VAL A 248 4.80 11.23 3.87
CA VAL A 248 4.95 9.90 3.27
C VAL A 248 5.82 9.03 4.16
N CYS A 249 5.42 7.79 4.40
CA CYS A 249 6.19 6.83 5.18
C CYS A 249 6.21 5.45 4.51
N LEU A 250 7.25 4.68 4.82
CA LEU A 250 7.37 3.31 4.32
C LEU A 250 6.73 2.35 5.34
N THR A 251 5.56 1.82 5.00
CA THR A 251 4.68 1.00 5.88
C THR A 251 4.12 1.72 7.10
N TYR A 252 2.96 1.24 7.58
CA TYR A 252 2.28 1.75 8.78
C TYR A 252 3.21 1.79 10.02
N ALA A 253 3.86 0.66 10.34
CA ALA A 253 4.81 0.57 11.45
C ALA A 253 6.07 1.43 11.24
N GLY A 254 6.42 1.76 9.99
CA GLY A 254 7.51 2.67 9.67
C GLY A 254 7.25 4.07 10.23
N PHE A 255 5.99 4.50 10.27
CA PHE A 255 5.63 5.74 10.95
C PHE A 255 5.39 5.55 12.45
N THR A 256 4.37 4.81 12.84
CA THR A 256 4.02 4.60 14.26
C THR A 256 3.13 3.37 14.43
N THR A 257 3.20 2.76 15.61
CA THR A 257 2.22 1.75 16.06
C THR A 257 1.38 2.23 17.24
N ASN A 258 1.58 3.47 17.67
CA ASN A 258 0.80 4.11 18.73
C ASN A 258 -0.29 4.97 18.09
N VAL A 259 -1.52 4.46 18.07
CA VAL A 259 -2.67 5.10 17.41
C VAL A 259 -3.11 6.37 18.12
N GLU A 260 -3.04 6.42 19.44
CA GLU A 260 -3.43 7.62 20.19
C GLU A 260 -2.43 8.74 19.97
N ASP A 261 -1.12 8.45 20.03
CA ASP A 261 -0.07 9.41 19.69
C ASP A 261 -0.13 9.88 18.22
N LEU A 262 -0.53 9.00 17.29
CA LEU A 262 -0.80 9.38 15.91
C LEU A 262 -1.90 10.45 15.82
N LYS A 263 -3.02 10.23 16.51
CA LYS A 263 -4.14 11.19 16.51
C LYS A 263 -3.71 12.51 17.13
N ASP A 264 -3.03 12.48 18.27
CA ASP A 264 -2.51 13.67 18.94
C ASP A 264 -1.57 14.47 18.03
N PHE A 265 -0.65 13.77 17.35
CA PHE A 265 0.28 14.36 16.40
C PHE A 265 -0.44 15.06 15.23
N LEU A 266 -1.44 14.40 14.62
CA LEU A 266 -2.22 14.99 13.52
C LEU A 266 -3.12 16.14 14.00
N HIS A 267 -3.65 16.06 15.21
CA HIS A 267 -4.48 17.11 15.80
C HIS A 267 -3.67 18.38 16.08
N TYR A 268 -2.42 18.21 16.53
CA TYR A 268 -1.48 19.29 16.79
C TYR A 268 -0.92 19.90 15.49
N HIS A 269 -0.65 19.08 14.48
CA HIS A 269 -0.10 19.49 13.18
C HIS A 269 -1.17 19.53 12.07
N LYS A 270 -2.17 20.40 12.21
CA LYS A 270 -3.34 20.53 11.30
C LYS A 270 -2.99 20.88 9.84
N ASN A 271 -1.76 21.30 9.57
CA ASN A 271 -1.27 21.56 8.23
C ASN A 271 -0.90 20.27 7.48
N ILE A 272 -0.70 19.14 8.16
CA ILE A 272 -0.63 17.83 7.52
C ILE A 272 -2.03 17.45 7.04
N LYS A 273 -2.19 17.28 5.73
CA LYS A 273 -3.48 16.98 5.10
C LYS A 273 -3.62 15.52 4.73
N TYR A 274 -2.52 14.92 4.28
CA TYR A 274 -2.48 13.53 3.87
C TYR A 274 -1.30 12.82 4.52
N LEU A 275 -1.55 11.57 4.91
CA LEU A 275 -0.53 10.61 5.29
C LEU A 275 -0.54 9.51 4.23
N VAL A 276 0.58 9.36 3.53
CA VAL A 276 0.77 8.34 2.50
C VAL A 276 1.61 7.21 3.06
N VAL A 277 1.11 5.99 2.97
CA VAL A 277 1.87 4.78 3.30
C VAL A 277 2.28 4.10 1.99
N ASP A 278 3.56 4.19 1.65
CA ASP A 278 4.14 3.40 0.55
C ASP A 278 4.40 1.98 1.06
N ASN A 279 3.62 1.03 0.57
CA ASN A 279 3.73 -0.39 0.91
C ASN A 279 4.64 -1.12 -0.09
N CYS A 280 5.79 -0.51 -0.42
CA CYS A 280 6.84 -1.11 -1.21
C CYS A 280 7.22 -2.48 -0.62
N GLY A 281 6.96 -3.57 -1.36
CA GLY A 281 7.29 -4.95 -0.96
C GLY A 281 6.14 -5.86 -0.49
N ARG A 282 4.94 -5.35 -0.14
CA ARG A 282 3.78 -6.22 0.24
C ARG A 282 2.66 -6.29 -0.81
N ALA A 283 2.46 -5.22 -1.59
CA ALA A 283 1.50 -5.17 -2.69
C ALA A 283 1.81 -4.08 -3.75
N GLY A 284 2.95 -3.38 -3.60
CA GLY A 284 3.39 -2.34 -4.54
C GLY A 284 2.50 -1.09 -4.60
N GLY A 285 1.61 -0.89 -3.63
CA GLY A 285 0.61 0.18 -3.62
C GLY A 285 0.90 1.31 -2.63
N PHE A 286 0.14 2.39 -2.78
CA PHE A 286 0.16 3.58 -1.92
C PHE A 286 -1.19 3.72 -1.25
N ASP A 287 -1.21 3.74 0.09
CA ASP A 287 -2.41 4.11 0.83
C ASP A 287 -2.37 5.61 1.09
N VAL A 288 -3.18 6.37 0.37
CA VAL A 288 -3.30 7.82 0.56
C VAL A 288 -4.47 8.08 1.50
N LEU A 289 -4.16 8.43 2.74
CA LEU A 289 -5.15 8.64 3.80
C LEU A 289 -5.28 10.12 4.10
N SER A 290 -6.51 10.65 4.13
CA SER A 290 -6.71 12.01 4.64
C SER A 290 -6.56 12.01 6.16
N CYS A 291 -5.99 13.08 6.72
CA CYS A 291 -5.82 13.16 8.17
C CYS A 291 -7.18 13.22 8.89
N GLN A 292 -8.20 13.80 8.24
CA GLN A 292 -9.56 13.80 8.77
C GLN A 292 -10.13 12.38 8.88
N GLU A 293 -9.97 11.55 7.84
CA GLU A 293 -10.41 10.16 7.85
C GLU A 293 -9.70 9.34 8.94
N ILE A 294 -8.40 9.54 9.15
CA ILE A 294 -7.67 8.89 10.25
C ILE A 294 -8.24 9.30 11.62
N LEU A 295 -8.63 10.56 11.79
CA LEU A 295 -9.17 11.07 13.05
C LEU A 295 -10.61 10.62 13.31
N GLU A 296 -11.43 10.52 12.26
CA GLU A 296 -12.88 10.24 12.37
C GLU A 296 -13.23 8.76 12.24
N ASN A 297 -12.41 7.95 11.55
CA ASN A 297 -12.68 6.55 11.29
C ASN A 297 -11.71 5.63 12.08
N PRO A 298 -12.17 4.98 13.17
CA PRO A 298 -11.34 4.08 13.97
C PRO A 298 -10.72 2.94 13.16
N HIS A 299 -11.41 2.43 12.13
CA HIS A 299 -10.89 1.34 11.31
C HIS A 299 -9.67 1.75 10.46
N VAL A 300 -9.58 3.03 10.08
CA VAL A 300 -8.43 3.55 9.34
C VAL A 300 -7.26 3.79 10.27
N ALA A 301 -7.51 4.36 11.45
CA ALA A 301 -6.51 4.54 12.50
C ALA A 301 -5.91 3.20 12.97
N GLU A 302 -6.75 2.17 13.11
CA GLU A 302 -6.36 0.84 13.58
C GLU A 302 -5.37 0.13 12.64
N ARG A 303 -5.28 0.54 11.36
CA ARG A 303 -4.26 0.02 10.44
C ARG A 303 -2.83 0.30 10.92
N PHE A 304 -2.66 1.37 11.71
CA PHE A 304 -1.39 1.68 12.37
C PHE A 304 -1.12 0.78 13.58
N ASN A 305 -2.12 0.16 14.19
CA ASN A 305 -1.96 -0.82 15.28
C ASN A 305 -1.50 -2.20 14.78
N CYS A 306 -0.49 -2.23 13.94
CA CYS A 306 0.14 -3.45 13.47
C CYS A 306 1.12 -3.97 14.53
N ARG A 307 0.58 -4.52 15.65
CA ARG A 307 1.37 -5.17 16.69
C ARG A 307 2.32 -6.20 16.08
N THR A 308 3.63 -6.01 16.25
CA THR A 308 4.55 -7.13 16.20
C THR A 308 4.40 -7.92 17.49
N SER A 309 3.57 -8.96 17.50
CA SER A 309 3.82 -10.04 18.46
C SER A 309 5.21 -10.58 18.14
N VAL A 310 6.12 -10.51 19.09
CA VAL A 310 7.37 -11.27 19.01
C VAL A 310 6.95 -12.73 19.04
N GLY A 311 6.87 -13.36 17.87
CA GLY A 311 6.68 -14.81 17.81
C GLY A 311 7.84 -15.45 18.56
N GLN A 312 7.55 -16.32 19.52
CA GLN A 312 8.56 -17.17 20.15
C GLN A 312 9.35 -17.88 19.04
N ARG A 313 10.64 -17.55 18.91
CA ARG A 313 11.54 -18.10 17.89
C ARG A 313 12.37 -19.29 18.38
N SER A 314 11.88 -19.98 19.40
CA SER A 314 12.39 -21.30 19.79
C SER A 314 11.38 -22.02 20.68
N LYS A 315 11.27 -23.34 20.49
CA LYS A 315 11.24 -24.27 21.62
C LYS A 315 12.67 -24.64 21.93
#